data_AF-A0AAV8Z487-F1
#
_entry.id   AF-A0AAV8Z487-F1
#
_cell.length_a   1.000
_cell.length_b   1.000
_cell.length_c   1.000
_cell.angle_alpha   90.00
_cell.angle_beta   90.00
_cell.angle_gamma   90.00
#
_symmetry.space_group_name_H-M   'P 1'
#
loop_
_entity.id
_entity.type
_entity.pdbx_description
1 polymer ?
#
loop_
_entity_poly.entity_id
_entity_poly.type
_entity_poly.pdbx_seq_one_letter_code
_entity_poly.pdbx_strand_id
1 'polypeptide(L)'
;MLEEPTFDNAINEIRLHIQQQDPYTAIFCSSLYMRGQLLKTDETVSTTAFVDKMGLLFLFDEIRYEMNGTTVDRCRKPGLTALMKGCVSFNQNEAIA
;
A
#
# COMPACT_ATOMS: atom_id res chain seq x y z
N MET A 1 -12.73 -16.37 -4.17
CA MET A 1 -13.01 -15.04 -4.76
C MET A 1 -12.50 -14.00 -3.76
N LEU A 2 -11.51 -13.18 -4.11
CA LEU A 2 -11.04 -12.11 -3.22
C LEU A 2 -12.10 -11.01 -3.25
N GLU A 3 -12.57 -10.53 -2.09
CA GLU A 3 -13.34 -9.28 -2.03
C GLU A 3 -12.42 -8.11 -2.40
N GLU A 4 -13.00 -7.05 -2.96
CA GLU A 4 -12.21 -5.86 -3.29
C GLU A 4 -11.61 -5.24 -2.02
N PRO A 5 -10.36 -4.74 -2.09
CA PRO A 5 -9.77 -4.01 -0.97
C PRO A 5 -10.70 -2.89 -0.54
N THR A 6 -10.95 -2.79 0.77
CA THR A 6 -11.72 -1.66 1.30
C THR A 6 -10.75 -0.59 1.79
N PHE A 7 -11.08 0.67 1.46
CA PHE A 7 -10.37 1.83 1.98
C PHE A 7 -11.27 2.58 2.95
N ASP A 8 -10.84 2.66 4.20
CA ASP A 8 -11.54 3.43 5.23
C ASP A 8 -10.92 4.83 5.31
N ASN A 9 -11.58 5.78 4.64
CA ASN A 9 -11.18 7.19 4.58
C ASN A 9 -11.10 7.85 5.97
N ALA A 10 -11.81 7.33 6.99
CA ALA A 10 -11.80 7.93 8.31
C ALA A 10 -10.52 7.63 9.11
N ILE A 11 -9.81 6.56 8.75
CA ILE A 11 -8.63 6.05 9.47
C ILE A 11 -7.41 5.84 8.58
N ASN A 12 -7.47 6.25 7.31
CA ASN A 12 -6.40 6.10 6.32
C ASN A 12 -5.83 4.67 6.29
N GLU A 13 -6.71 3.66 6.33
CA GLU A 13 -6.34 2.25 6.42
C GLU A 13 -6.71 1.50 5.16
N ILE A 14 -5.78 0.67 4.66
CA ILE A 14 -6.08 -0.35 3.65
C ILE A 14 -6.38 -1.67 4.36
N ARG A 15 -7.57 -2.23 4.16
CA ARG A 15 -7.97 -3.54 4.67
C ARG A 15 -8.19 -4.54 3.54
N LEU A 16 -7.49 -5.67 3.64
CA LEU A 16 -7.57 -6.78 2.70
C LEU A 16 -8.24 -7.96 3.40
N HIS A 17 -9.48 -8.26 3.01
CA HIS A 17 -10.28 -9.35 3.59
C HIS A 17 -10.17 -10.62 2.74
N ILE A 18 -9.77 -11.73 3.36
CA ILE A 18 -9.68 -13.06 2.76
C ILE A 18 -10.71 -13.97 3.44
N GLN A 19 -11.80 -14.29 2.74
CA GLN A 19 -12.94 -15.00 3.31
C GLN A 19 -12.89 -16.54 3.14
N GLN A 20 -12.07 -17.09 2.24
CA GLN A 20 -12.07 -18.53 1.92
C GLN A 20 -10.80 -19.25 2.36
N GLN A 21 -10.98 -20.40 3.01
CA GLN A 21 -9.94 -21.29 3.55
C GLN A 21 -9.32 -22.23 2.49
N ASP A 22 -9.56 -22.03 1.19
CA ASP A 22 -8.84 -22.77 0.14
C ASP A 22 -7.44 -22.14 -0.04
N PRO A 23 -6.38 -22.75 0.52
CA PRO A 23 -5.19 -22.03 0.92
C PRO A 23 -4.15 -22.04 -0.19
N TYR A 24 -4.21 -21.10 -1.13
CA TYR A 24 -3.11 -20.93 -2.11
C TYR A 24 -2.77 -19.48 -2.44
N THR A 25 -3.26 -18.49 -1.69
CA THR A 25 -2.76 -17.12 -1.82
C THR A 25 -1.54 -16.95 -0.92
N ALA A 26 -0.36 -17.20 -1.48
CA ALA A 26 0.89 -16.74 -0.89
C ALA A 26 0.87 -15.20 -0.80
N ILE A 27 0.43 -14.65 0.34
CA ILE A 27 0.31 -13.19 0.54
C ILE A 27 1.66 -12.50 0.28
N PHE A 28 2.77 -13.17 0.62
CA PHE A 28 4.13 -12.68 0.37
C PHE A 28 4.51 -12.58 -1.13
N CYS A 29 3.78 -13.28 -2.01
CA CYS A 29 3.92 -13.17 -3.47
C CYS A 29 2.88 -12.25 -4.11
N SER A 30 2.00 -11.64 -3.33
CA SER A 30 0.99 -10.70 -3.84
C SER A 30 1.54 -9.27 -3.89
N SER A 31 0.96 -8.44 -4.76
CA SER A 31 1.29 -7.02 -4.87
C SER A 31 0.03 -6.18 -4.99
N LEU A 32 0.05 -4.97 -4.41
CA LEU A 32 -1.04 -4.01 -4.53
C LEU A 32 -0.69 -3.01 -5.64
N TYR A 33 -1.51 -2.97 -6.68
CA TYR A 33 -1.40 -1.96 -7.73
C TYR A 33 -2.25 -0.74 -7.36
N MET A 34 -1.59 0.40 -7.14
CA MET A 34 -2.25 1.67 -6.85
C MET A 34 -2.08 2.62 -8.03
N ARG A 35 -3.18 3.26 -8.45
CA ARG A 35 -3.20 4.29 -9.49
C ARG A 35 -4.04 5.48 -9.01
N GLY A 36 -3.53 6.68 -9.24
CA GLY A 36 -4.21 7.93 -8.92
C GLY A 36 -3.74 9.07 -9.81
N GLN A 37 -4.41 10.22 -9.73
CA GLN A 37 -4.03 11.46 -10.39
C GLN A 37 -3.60 12.48 -9.34
N LEU A 38 -2.52 13.20 -9.59
CA LEU A 38 -2.11 14.32 -8.76
C LEU A 38 -2.79 15.59 -9.26
N LEU A 39 -3.67 16.15 -8.45
CA LEU A 39 -4.35 17.40 -8.75
C LEU A 39 -3.62 18.56 -8.07
N LYS A 40 -3.50 19.68 -8.77
CA LYS A 40 -3.10 20.96 -8.17
C LYS A 40 -4.27 21.56 -7.39
N THR A 41 -4.01 22.65 -6.68
CA THR A 41 -5.05 23.40 -5.94
C THR A 41 -6.17 23.93 -6.85
N ASP A 42 -5.90 24.12 -8.13
CA ASP A 42 -6.88 24.54 -9.15
C ASP A 42 -7.62 23.35 -9.80
N GLU A 43 -7.52 22.16 -9.22
CA GLU A 43 -8.12 20.90 -9.71
C GLU A 43 -7.60 20.42 -11.08
N THR A 44 -6.55 21.06 -11.62
CA THR A 44 -5.90 20.58 -12.85
C THR A 44 -4.89 19.48 -12.55
N VAL A 45 -4.74 18.53 -13.48
CA VAL A 45 -3.75 17.46 -13.36
C VAL A 45 -2.34 18.06 -13.43
N SER A 46 -1.52 17.74 -12.43
CA SER A 46 -0.12 18.12 -12.41
C SER A 46 0.70 17.28 -13.38
N THR A 47 1.44 17.94 -14.27
CA THR A 47 2.36 17.30 -15.22
C THR A 47 3.81 17.27 -14.73
N THR A 48 4.10 17.99 -13.64
CA THR A 48 5.45 18.14 -13.09
C THR A 48 5.62 17.48 -11.72
N ALA A 49 4.53 17.26 -10.99
CA ALA A 49 4.59 16.54 -9.72
C ALA A 49 4.72 15.04 -9.97
N PHE A 50 5.61 14.40 -9.23
CA PHE A 50 5.74 12.95 -9.19
C PHE A 50 5.74 12.49 -7.73
N VAL A 51 5.21 11.30 -7.50
CA VAL A 51 5.33 10.63 -6.19
C VAL A 51 6.48 9.66 -6.30
N ASP A 52 7.40 9.71 -5.35
CA ASP A 52 8.46 8.71 -5.29
C ASP A 52 7.89 7.30 -5.00
N LYS A 53 8.72 6.27 -5.21
CA LYS A 53 8.35 4.86 -5.07
C LYS A 53 7.70 4.49 -3.73
N MET A 54 8.00 5.22 -2.66
CA MET A 54 7.49 4.97 -1.31
C MET A 54 6.46 6.02 -0.87
N GLY A 55 6.35 7.13 -1.60
CA GLY A 55 5.56 8.31 -1.26
C GLY A 55 4.08 7.99 -1.13
N LEU A 56 3.57 7.08 -1.97
CA LEU A 56 2.18 6.63 -1.89
C LEU A 56 1.88 5.91 -0.56
N LEU A 57 2.86 5.24 0.04
CA LEU A 57 2.66 4.55 1.32
C LEU A 57 2.56 5.51 2.51
N PHE A 58 2.95 6.78 2.35
CA PHE A 58 2.76 7.80 3.39
C PHE A 58 1.32 8.31 3.49
N LEU A 59 0.45 7.96 2.54
CA LEU A 59 -0.98 8.28 2.59
C LEU A 59 -1.74 7.40 3.59
N PHE A 60 -1.13 6.31 4.06
CA PHE A 60 -1.79 5.30 4.87
C PHE A 60 -1.16 5.21 6.26
N ASP A 61 -2.00 5.15 7.28
CA ASP A 61 -1.57 4.94 8.67
C ASP A 61 -1.36 3.45 8.97
N GLU A 62 -2.14 2.58 8.33
CA GLU A 62 -2.09 1.14 8.55
C GLU A 62 -2.49 0.35 7.28
N ILE A 63 -1.82 -0.79 7.06
CA ILE A 63 -2.23 -1.81 6.10
C ILE A 63 -2.48 -3.09 6.88
N ARG A 64 -3.66 -3.69 6.71
CA ARG A 64 -4.07 -4.87 7.45
C ARG A 64 -4.59 -5.96 6.53
N TYR A 65 -4.11 -7.17 6.78
CA TYR A 65 -4.58 -8.39 6.17
C TYR A 65 -5.43 -9.14 7.19
N GLU A 66 -6.69 -9.39 6.85
CA GLU A 66 -7.62 -10.12 7.69
C GLU A 66 -8.07 -11.39 6.96
N MET A 67 -7.96 -12.54 7.62
CA MET A 67 -8.48 -13.81 7.13
C MET A 67 -9.60 -14.26 8.05
N ASN A 68 -10.80 -14.43 7.49
CA ASN A 68 -12.00 -14.85 8.23
C ASN A 68 -12.22 -14.02 9.52
N GLY A 69 -12.09 -12.69 9.41
CA GLY A 69 -12.23 -11.75 10.54
C GLY A 69 -11.07 -11.71 11.54
N THR A 70 -10.01 -12.50 11.33
CA THR A 70 -8.79 -12.48 12.17
C THR A 70 -7.66 -11.74 11.46
N THR A 71 -6.99 -10.81 12.14
CA THR A 71 -5.79 -10.15 11.59
C THR A 71 -4.65 -11.16 11.44
N VAL A 72 -4.20 -11.36 10.20
CA VAL A 72 -3.05 -12.22 9.86
C VAL A 72 -1.75 -11.42 9.89
N ASP A 73 -1.78 -10.23 9.30
CA ASP A 73 -0.63 -9.32 9.28
C ASP A 73 -1.11 -7.86 9.36
N ARG A 74 -0.26 -7.02 9.96
CA ARG A 74 -0.51 -5.61 10.18
C ARG A 74 0.80 -4.84 10.07
N CYS A 75 0.82 -3.88 9.14
CA CYS A 75 1.90 -2.91 9.01
C CYS A 75 1.40 -1.53 9.42
N ARG A 76 1.91 -1.02 10.55
CA ARG A 76 1.69 0.37 10.98
C ARG A 76 2.72 1.29 10.36
N LYS A 77 2.28 2.49 9.97
CA LYS A 77 3.11 3.51 9.30
C LYS A 77 3.88 2.89 8.12
N PRO A 78 3.17 2.33 7.12
CA PRO A 78 3.77 1.65 5.98
C PRO A 78 4.80 2.51 5.26
N GLY A 79 4.58 3.83 5.11
CA GLY A 79 5.56 4.74 4.52
C GLY A 79 6.92 4.73 5.23
N LEU A 80 6.94 4.88 6.56
CA LEU A 80 8.19 4.89 7.33
C LEU A 80 8.86 3.51 7.34
N THR A 81 8.08 2.45 7.53
CA THR A 81 8.58 1.07 7.53
C THR A 81 9.21 0.71 6.19
N ALA A 82 8.57 1.13 5.09
CA ALA A 82 9.07 0.88 3.75
C ALA A 82 10.34 1.71 3.49
N LEU A 83 10.36 2.98 3.88
CA LEU A 83 11.55 3.84 3.78
C LEU A 83 12.76 3.23 4.49
N MET A 84 12.59 2.80 5.75
CA MET A 84 13.67 2.18 6.52
C MET A 84 14.19 0.89 5.86
N LYS A 85 13.29 0.03 5.36
CA LYS A 85 13.68 -1.18 4.60
C LYS A 85 14.38 -0.82 3.30
N GLY A 86 13.89 0.19 2.57
CA GLY A 86 14.50 0.67 1.34
C GLY A 86 15.94 1.13 1.53
N CYS A 87 16.22 1.88 2.61
CA CYS A 87 17.58 2.34 2.93
C CYS A 87 18.61 1.22 3.08
N VAL A 88 18.21 0.03 3.53
CA VAL A 88 19.12 -1.10 3.76
C VAL A 88 19.04 -2.17 2.68
N SER A 89 17.98 -2.18 1.86
CA SER A 89 17.74 -3.25 0.88
C SER A 89 17.93 -2.81 -0.58
N PHE A 90 17.81 -1.52 -0.90
CA PHE A 90 17.92 -1.07 -2.28
C PHE A 90 19.37 -0.82 -2.68
N ASN A 91 19.73 -1.29 -3.88
CA ASN A 91 20.93 -0.82 -4.56
C ASN A 91 20.68 0.55 -5.22
N GLN A 92 21.75 1.19 -5.72
CA GLN A 92 21.65 2.53 -6.32
C GLN A 92 20.63 2.61 -7.46
N ASN A 93 20.48 1.56 -8.26
CA ASN A 93 19.53 1.56 -9.37
C ASN A 93 18.07 1.45 -8.89
N GLU A 94 17.84 0.73 -7.80
CA GLU A 94 16.50 0.51 -7.23
C GLU A 94 15.99 1.70 -6.40
N ALA A 95 16.91 2.55 -5.92
CA ALA A 95 16.61 3.75 -5.14
C ALA A 95 16.28 4.97 -6.01
N ILE A 96 16.76 5.01 -7.26
CA ILE A 96 16.61 6.16 -8.18
C ILE A 96 15.40 5.98 -9.12
N ALA A 97 14.92 4.74 -9.30
CA ALA A 97 13.76 4.38 -10.12
C ALA A 97 12.45 4.38 -9.32
#